data_AF-H3NQJ7-F1
#
_entry.id   AF-H3NQJ7-F1
#
_cell.length_a   1.000
_cell.length_b   1.000
_cell.length_c   1.000
_cell.angle_alpha   90.00
_cell.angle_beta   90.00
_cell.angle_gamma   90.00
#
_symmetry.space_group_name_H-M   'P 1'
#
loop_
_entity.id
_entity.type
_entity.pdbx_description
1 polymer ?
#
loop_
_entity_poly.entity_id
_entity_poly.type
_entity_poly.pdbx_seq_one_letter_code
_entity_poly.pdbx_strand_id
1 'polypeptide(L)'
;MAGLFESIFDVMYLVLVISLGIKMLFIKEKGAKTFGLMAVLLGVGDSFHLVPRIMAHMTENGMERFVSILSWGKMVTSITMTVFYLLYYFYYKRETNKNNKGMDILMYALFAARVILTLLPQNNWGSAEPNLTWVIIRNVPFTIMGVILMVLSYKENKLFKKFSILIFLSFLFYLPVVLFADKYPLVGMFMLPKTVAYFLLAYFGYKKYKSEFSGMDILEFSYISLIFGLAAGVFFREFTKYFKFNEYSMLSVLHTHTLVLGFILGMIIFLLISSLGKKDISKYKIPVNHWIFGMLFSITMMFIRGIYQVIGNGAELFNNAMFSGLAGLGHIALSVGLIWSMLLLISDFRIVKDK
;
A
#
# COMPACT_ATOMS: atom_id res chain seq x y z
N MET A 1 16.06 11.06 11.65
CA MET A 1 16.32 9.81 10.89
C MET A 1 15.14 8.84 10.88
N ALA A 2 14.55 8.46 12.02
CA ALA A 2 13.42 7.51 12.07
C ALA A 2 12.25 7.87 11.12
N GLY A 3 11.79 9.14 11.13
CA GLY A 3 10.71 9.62 10.28
C GLY A 3 10.93 9.49 8.77
N LEU A 4 12.18 9.53 8.29
CA LEU A 4 12.49 9.27 6.87
C LEU A 4 12.27 7.79 6.53
N PHE A 5 12.80 6.87 7.34
CA PHE A 5 12.64 5.43 7.11
C PHE A 5 11.18 5.00 7.20
N GLU A 6 10.44 5.53 8.17
CA GLU A 6 8.99 5.31 8.28
C GLU A 6 8.26 5.83 7.04
N SER A 7 8.62 7.01 6.54
CA SER A 7 8.00 7.56 5.33
C SER A 7 8.30 6.72 4.09
N ILE A 8 9.53 6.21 3.94
CA ILE A 8 9.90 5.29 2.85
C ILE A 8 9.05 4.02 2.93
N PHE A 9 8.94 3.43 4.12
CA PHE A 9 8.11 2.26 4.35
C PHE A 9 6.64 2.53 4.00
N ASP A 10 6.07 3.64 4.47
CA ASP A 10 4.67 3.99 4.26
C ASP A 10 4.33 4.14 2.77
N VAL A 11 5.17 4.85 2.00
CA VAL A 11 4.95 5.01 0.55
C VAL A 11 5.09 3.68 -0.17
N MET A 12 6.14 2.90 0.12
CA MET A 12 6.34 1.59 -0.50
C MET A 12 5.18 0.64 -0.19
N TYR A 13 4.71 0.62 1.05
CA TYR A 13 3.54 -0.15 1.47
C TYR A 13 2.30 0.24 0.66
N LEU A 14 1.98 1.54 0.59
CA LEU A 14 0.80 2.05 -0.12
C LEU A 14 0.85 1.64 -1.60
N VAL A 15 1.99 1.86 -2.27
CA VAL A 15 2.14 1.50 -3.68
C VAL A 15 2.01 -0.01 -3.85
N LEU A 16 2.66 -0.82 -3.02
CA LEU A 16 2.64 -2.28 -3.14
C LEU A 16 1.26 -2.88 -2.87
N VAL A 17 0.58 -2.48 -1.80
CA VAL A 17 -0.72 -3.06 -1.42
C VAL A 17 -1.80 -2.69 -2.43
N ILE A 18 -1.81 -1.45 -2.92
CA ILE A 18 -2.73 -1.00 -3.97
C ILE A 18 -2.42 -1.72 -5.28
N SER A 19 -1.13 -1.86 -5.64
CA SER A 19 -0.71 -2.59 -6.85
C SER A 19 -1.19 -4.03 -6.82
N LEU A 20 -0.95 -4.76 -5.72
CA LEU A 20 -1.44 -6.13 -5.56
C LEU A 20 -2.97 -6.21 -5.62
N GLY A 21 -3.65 -5.23 -5.02
CA GLY A 21 -5.10 -5.07 -5.09
C GLY A 21 -5.61 -4.98 -6.52
N ILE A 22 -5.07 -4.04 -7.30
CA ILE A 22 -5.44 -3.82 -8.71
C ILE A 22 -5.14 -5.07 -9.55
N LYS A 23 -3.97 -5.71 -9.36
CA LYS A 23 -3.63 -6.96 -10.07
C LYS A 23 -4.69 -8.04 -9.85
N MET A 24 -5.17 -8.21 -8.62
CA MET A 24 -6.21 -9.20 -8.33
C MET A 24 -7.59 -8.85 -8.93
N LEU A 25 -7.86 -7.58 -9.24
CA LEU A 25 -9.12 -7.19 -9.90
C LEU A 25 -9.18 -7.63 -11.37
N PHE A 26 -8.04 -7.84 -12.01
CA PHE A 26 -7.95 -8.40 -13.38
C PHE A 26 -8.18 -9.90 -13.46
N ILE A 27 -8.06 -10.59 -12.32
CA ILE A 27 -8.28 -12.03 -12.23
C ILE A 27 -9.79 -12.31 -12.28
N LYS A 28 -10.21 -13.30 -13.08
CA LYS A 28 -11.64 -13.55 -13.38
C LYS A 28 -12.39 -14.07 -12.15
N GLU A 29 -11.72 -14.85 -11.30
CA GLU A 29 -12.25 -15.48 -10.12
C GLU A 29 -12.84 -14.46 -9.14
N LYS A 30 -14.11 -14.66 -8.74
CA LYS A 30 -14.79 -13.77 -7.78
C LYS A 30 -14.03 -13.64 -6.45
N GLY A 31 -13.40 -14.72 -5.99
CA GLY A 31 -12.56 -14.71 -4.79
C GLY A 31 -11.38 -13.74 -4.92
N ALA A 32 -10.67 -13.76 -6.06
CA ALA A 32 -9.59 -12.83 -6.34
C ALA A 32 -10.07 -11.38 -6.34
N LYS A 33 -11.20 -11.10 -6.99
CA LYS A 33 -11.78 -9.74 -7.01
C LYS A 33 -12.16 -9.22 -5.62
N THR A 34 -12.76 -10.05 -4.77
CA THR A 34 -13.07 -9.64 -3.38
C THR A 34 -11.81 -9.34 -2.60
N PHE A 35 -10.77 -10.17 -2.74
CA PHE A 35 -9.49 -9.95 -2.08
C PHE A 35 -8.72 -8.73 -2.65
N GLY A 36 -8.86 -8.48 -3.96
CA GLY A 36 -8.34 -7.29 -4.63
C GLY A 36 -9.01 -6.02 -4.12
N LEU A 37 -10.34 -6.01 -4.01
CA LEU A 37 -11.10 -4.91 -3.41
C LEU A 37 -10.66 -4.65 -1.97
N MET A 38 -10.43 -5.70 -1.17
CA MET A 38 -9.91 -5.55 0.18
C MET A 38 -8.55 -4.84 0.21
N ALA A 39 -7.60 -5.25 -0.63
CA ALA A 39 -6.26 -4.65 -0.66
C ALA A 39 -6.27 -3.21 -1.19
N VAL A 40 -7.07 -2.89 -2.21
CA VAL A 40 -7.24 -1.50 -2.69
C VAL A 40 -7.89 -0.64 -1.62
N LEU A 41 -8.97 -1.11 -0.99
CA LEU A 41 -9.66 -0.38 0.07
C LEU A 41 -8.75 -0.11 1.26
N LEU A 42 -7.95 -1.10 1.65
CA LEU A 42 -6.96 -0.97 2.72
C LEU A 42 -5.92 0.11 2.37
N GLY A 43 -5.28 0.01 1.21
CA GLY A 43 -4.25 0.97 0.80
C GLY A 43 -4.79 2.39 0.62
N VAL A 44 -5.93 2.54 -0.05
CA VAL A 44 -6.57 3.86 -0.22
C VAL A 44 -7.02 4.42 1.12
N GLY A 45 -7.63 3.61 1.99
CA GLY A 45 -8.04 4.03 3.33
C GLY A 45 -6.87 4.46 4.21
N ASP A 46 -5.77 3.70 4.19
CA ASP A 46 -4.56 4.02 4.95
C ASP A 46 -3.88 5.29 4.42
N SER A 47 -4.02 5.62 3.13
CA SER A 47 -3.41 6.83 2.56
C SER A 47 -3.88 8.12 3.23
N PHE A 48 -5.13 8.16 3.73
CA PHE A 48 -5.68 9.31 4.47
C PHE A 48 -4.98 9.57 5.81
N HIS A 49 -4.24 8.60 6.34
CA HIS A 49 -3.47 8.72 7.56
C HIS A 49 -1.96 8.72 7.29
N LEU A 50 -1.50 7.85 6.38
CA LEU A 50 -0.08 7.69 6.06
C LEU A 50 0.48 8.86 5.24
N VAL A 51 -0.27 9.43 4.30
CA VAL A 51 0.20 10.62 3.56
C VAL A 51 0.36 11.83 4.49
N PRO A 52 -0.62 12.16 5.36
CA PRO A 52 -0.42 13.20 6.38
C PRO A 52 0.71 12.90 7.36
N ARG A 53 0.97 11.62 7.68
CA ARG A 53 2.12 11.23 8.50
C ARG A 53 3.44 11.51 7.81
N ILE A 54 3.55 11.18 6.52
CA ILE A 54 4.72 11.55 5.71
C ILE A 54 4.90 13.07 5.73
N MET A 55 3.82 13.84 5.56
CA MET A 55 3.87 15.30 5.65
C MET A 55 4.40 15.76 7.01
N ALA A 56 3.91 15.17 8.11
CA ALA A 56 4.36 15.47 9.45
C ALA A 56 5.85 15.13 9.68
N HIS A 57 6.35 14.04 9.12
CA HIS A 57 7.77 13.69 9.19
C HIS A 57 8.66 14.63 8.37
N MET A 58 8.11 15.26 7.33
CA MET A 58 8.82 16.20 6.45
C MET A 58 8.67 17.65 6.89
N THR A 59 8.18 17.93 8.09
CA THR A 59 8.00 19.29 8.63
C THR A 59 8.46 19.34 10.08
N GLU A 60 9.15 20.41 10.46
CA GLU A 60 9.54 20.65 11.85
C GLU A 60 8.29 20.77 12.73
N ASN A 61 8.28 20.08 13.88
CA ASN A 61 7.11 19.92 14.75
C ASN A 61 5.84 19.48 13.98
N GLY A 62 6.00 18.73 12.88
CA GLY A 62 4.92 18.39 11.97
C GLY A 62 3.84 17.51 12.61
N MET A 63 4.19 16.68 13.59
CA MET A 63 3.22 15.85 14.30
C MET A 63 2.19 16.68 15.07
N GLU A 64 2.57 17.86 15.56
CA GLU A 64 1.68 18.83 16.21
C GLU A 64 0.93 19.67 15.17
N ARG A 65 1.63 20.10 14.10
CA ARG A 65 1.05 20.92 13.04
C ARG A 65 -0.07 20.21 12.26
N PHE A 66 0.07 18.90 12.04
CA PHE A 66 -0.86 18.10 11.26
C PHE A 66 -1.79 17.21 12.10
N VAL A 67 -1.91 17.48 13.41
CA VAL A 67 -2.78 16.73 14.33
C VAL A 67 -4.19 16.53 13.76
N SER A 68 -4.80 17.60 13.26
CA SER A 68 -6.20 17.54 12.80
C SER A 68 -6.37 16.58 11.63
N ILE A 69 -5.54 16.69 10.59
CA ILE A 69 -5.61 15.81 9.42
C ILE A 69 -5.20 14.37 9.74
N LEU A 70 -4.24 14.17 10.65
CA LEU A 70 -3.88 12.85 11.17
C LEU A 70 -5.06 12.21 11.93
N SER A 71 -5.77 13.01 12.73
CA SER A 71 -6.93 12.58 13.50
C SER A 71 -8.08 12.15 12.57
N TRP A 72 -8.41 12.97 11.55
CA TRP A 72 -9.39 12.61 10.53
C TRP A 72 -8.95 11.39 9.69
N GLY A 73 -7.67 11.26 9.38
CA GLY A 73 -7.10 10.08 8.74
C GLY A 73 -7.37 8.80 9.53
N LYS A 74 -7.13 8.82 10.85
CA LYS A 74 -7.46 7.69 11.76
C LYS A 74 -8.95 7.33 11.72
N MET A 75 -9.86 8.29 11.53
CA MET A 75 -11.29 8.02 11.36
C MET A 75 -11.56 7.25 10.06
N VAL A 76 -11.00 7.71 8.94
CA VAL A 76 -11.14 7.02 7.65
C VAL A 76 -10.61 5.60 7.74
N THR A 77 -9.39 5.41 8.27
CA THR A 77 -8.80 4.09 8.49
C THR A 77 -9.66 3.22 9.40
N SER A 78 -10.29 3.79 10.44
CA SER A 78 -11.21 3.05 11.31
C SER A 78 -12.37 2.42 10.51
N ILE A 79 -12.97 3.19 9.60
CA ILE A 79 -14.08 2.72 8.76
C ILE A 79 -13.58 1.71 7.73
N THR A 80 -12.51 2.02 7.00
CA THR A 80 -12.00 1.14 5.94
C THR A 80 -11.52 -0.21 6.47
N MET A 81 -10.86 -0.24 7.64
CA MET A 81 -10.48 -1.48 8.32
C MET A 81 -11.70 -2.32 8.70
N THR A 82 -12.81 -1.69 9.09
CA THR A 82 -14.02 -2.42 9.45
C THR A 82 -14.66 -3.05 8.22
N VAL A 83 -14.75 -2.30 7.12
CA VAL A 83 -15.20 -2.82 5.82
C VAL A 83 -14.27 -3.94 5.34
N PHE A 84 -12.95 -3.81 5.51
CA PHE A 84 -11.98 -4.85 5.15
C PHE A 84 -12.26 -6.17 5.86
N TYR A 85 -12.52 -6.17 7.16
CA TYR A 85 -12.84 -7.40 7.91
C TYR A 85 -14.19 -7.98 7.50
N LEU A 86 -15.18 -7.14 7.20
CA LEU A 86 -16.45 -7.60 6.66
C LEU A 86 -16.29 -8.26 5.27
N LEU A 87 -15.46 -7.68 4.40
CA LEU A 87 -15.13 -8.27 3.10
C LEU A 87 -14.34 -9.58 3.27
N TYR A 88 -13.41 -9.65 4.22
CA TYR A 88 -12.70 -10.88 4.53
C TYR A 88 -13.65 -11.98 5.02
N TYR A 89 -14.67 -11.64 5.81
CA TYR A 89 -15.72 -12.58 6.18
C TYR A 89 -16.45 -13.14 4.96
N PHE A 90 -16.86 -12.29 4.00
CA PHE A 90 -17.51 -12.78 2.78
C PHE A 90 -16.57 -13.61 1.90
N TYR A 91 -15.29 -13.26 1.87
CA TYR A 91 -14.27 -14.08 1.22
C TYR A 91 -14.18 -15.46 1.88
N TYR A 92 -14.01 -15.52 3.20
CA TYR A 92 -13.99 -16.76 3.99
C TYR A 92 -15.24 -17.61 3.73
N LYS A 93 -16.42 -16.99 3.83
CA LYS A 93 -17.72 -17.64 3.63
C LYS A 93 -17.81 -18.31 2.26
N ARG A 94 -17.39 -17.60 1.21
CA ARG A 94 -17.42 -18.08 -0.17
C ARG A 94 -16.44 -19.23 -0.38
N GLU A 95 -15.21 -19.09 0.09
CA GLU A 95 -14.15 -20.06 -0.17
C GLU A 95 -14.29 -21.34 0.67
N THR A 96 -14.98 -21.28 1.80
CA THR A 96 -15.30 -22.46 2.64
C THR A 96 -16.67 -23.06 2.36
N ASN A 97 -17.50 -22.40 1.54
CA ASN A 97 -18.91 -22.75 1.30
C ASN A 97 -19.75 -22.90 2.58
N LYS A 98 -19.35 -22.27 3.69
CA LYS A 98 -20.08 -22.35 4.97
C LYS A 98 -21.07 -21.19 5.09
N ASN A 99 -22.36 -21.50 5.09
CA ASN A 99 -23.40 -20.47 5.24
C ASN A 99 -24.00 -20.52 6.65
N ASN A 100 -23.90 -19.42 7.40
CA ASN A 100 -24.50 -19.29 8.72
C ASN A 100 -25.15 -17.91 8.85
N LYS A 101 -26.49 -17.87 8.81
CA LYS A 101 -27.27 -16.63 8.88
C LYS A 101 -27.04 -15.87 10.20
N GLY A 102 -26.88 -16.58 11.31
CA GLY A 102 -26.58 -15.96 12.61
C GLY A 102 -25.23 -15.26 12.60
N MET A 103 -24.22 -15.88 11.99
CA MET A 103 -22.90 -15.26 11.82
C MET A 103 -22.95 -14.07 10.86
N ASP A 104 -23.74 -14.13 9.79
CA ASP A 104 -23.93 -12.98 8.90
C ASP A 104 -24.51 -11.79 9.66
N ILE A 105 -25.60 -12.00 10.41
CA ILE A 105 -26.24 -10.95 11.22
C ILE A 105 -25.26 -10.38 12.23
N LEU A 106 -24.51 -11.22 12.94
CA LEU A 106 -23.50 -10.79 13.90
C LEU A 106 -22.42 -9.91 13.25
N MET A 107 -21.88 -10.32 12.10
CA MET A 107 -20.84 -9.55 11.40
C MET A 107 -21.36 -8.21 10.89
N TYR A 108 -22.59 -8.15 10.37
CA TYR A 108 -23.24 -6.89 9.99
C TYR A 108 -23.55 -6.00 11.20
N ALA A 109 -24.00 -6.57 12.31
CA ALA A 109 -24.28 -5.82 13.54
C ALA A 109 -22.99 -5.21 14.13
N LEU A 110 -21.90 -5.98 14.20
CA LEU A 110 -20.59 -5.48 14.66
C LEU A 110 -20.04 -4.39 13.72
N PHE A 111 -20.19 -4.57 12.41
CA PHE A 111 -19.85 -3.56 11.41
C PHE A 111 -20.62 -2.25 11.64
N ALA A 112 -21.96 -2.33 11.73
CA ALA A 112 -22.81 -1.17 11.92
C ALA A 112 -22.52 -0.47 13.25
N ALA A 113 -22.38 -1.23 14.34
CA ALA A 113 -22.00 -0.71 15.65
C ALA A 113 -20.67 0.05 15.57
N ARG A 114 -19.64 -0.52 14.94
CA ARG A 114 -18.33 0.13 14.77
C ARG A 114 -18.40 1.43 13.98
N VAL A 115 -19.14 1.44 12.87
CA VAL A 115 -19.30 2.64 12.02
C VAL A 115 -20.02 3.74 12.80
N ILE A 116 -21.15 3.42 13.46
CA ILE A 116 -21.89 4.38 14.29
C ILE A 116 -20.98 4.94 15.40
N LEU A 117 -20.33 4.06 16.17
CA LEU A 117 -19.45 4.47 17.27
C LEU A 117 -18.27 5.32 16.80
N THR A 118 -17.81 5.15 15.55
CA THR A 118 -16.73 5.96 14.96
C THR A 118 -17.21 7.33 14.50
N LEU A 119 -18.45 7.46 14.04
CA LEU A 119 -19.01 8.74 13.56
C LEU A 119 -19.51 9.66 14.68
N LEU A 120 -19.71 9.11 15.88
CA LEU A 120 -20.16 9.86 17.04
C LEU A 120 -19.18 10.99 17.43
N PRO A 121 -19.66 12.20 17.76
CA PRO A 121 -18.82 13.38 18.03
C PRO A 121 -17.91 13.21 19.25
N GLN A 122 -18.25 12.32 20.17
CA GLN A 122 -17.49 12.04 21.39
C GLN A 122 -16.08 11.48 21.12
N ASN A 123 -15.80 11.05 19.88
CA ASN A 123 -14.46 10.68 19.45
C ASN A 123 -13.48 11.86 19.36
N ASN A 124 -13.98 13.10 19.37
CA ASN A 124 -13.18 14.32 19.30
C ASN A 124 -12.23 14.35 18.09
N TRP A 125 -12.72 13.94 16.91
CA TRP A 125 -11.92 13.95 15.68
C TRP A 125 -11.44 15.36 15.34
N GLY A 126 -10.23 15.46 14.79
CA GLY A 126 -9.59 16.74 14.48
C GLY A 126 -8.83 17.39 15.66
N SER A 127 -8.90 16.81 16.86
CA SER A 127 -8.20 17.29 18.06
C SER A 127 -6.92 16.52 18.37
N ALA A 128 -6.07 17.11 19.24
CA ALA A 128 -4.85 16.49 19.77
C ALA A 128 -5.12 15.48 20.90
N GLU A 129 -6.27 15.59 21.56
CA GLU A 129 -6.63 14.81 22.74
C GLU A 129 -7.84 13.92 22.42
N PRO A 130 -7.63 12.73 21.85
CA PRO A 130 -8.71 11.79 21.62
C PRO A 130 -9.26 11.27 22.96
N ASN A 131 -10.57 11.13 23.06
CA ASN A 131 -11.20 10.56 24.25
C ASN A 131 -10.90 9.06 24.35
N LEU A 132 -10.00 8.67 25.26
CA LEU A 132 -9.53 7.28 25.40
C LEU A 132 -10.67 6.29 25.63
N THR A 133 -11.69 6.66 26.42
CA THR A 133 -12.87 5.82 26.65
C THR A 133 -13.58 5.51 25.35
N TRP A 134 -13.78 6.53 24.50
CA TRP A 134 -14.41 6.34 23.20
C TRP A 134 -13.51 5.58 22.23
N VAL A 135 -12.19 5.77 22.27
CA VAL A 135 -11.21 4.96 21.52
C VAL A 135 -11.38 3.48 21.84
N ILE A 136 -11.53 3.12 23.11
CA ILE A 136 -11.74 1.73 23.52
C ILE A 136 -13.11 1.23 23.05
N ILE A 137 -14.19 1.94 23.37
CA ILE A 137 -15.56 1.55 23.05
C ILE A 137 -15.72 1.29 21.56
N ARG A 138 -15.27 2.23 20.71
CA ARG A 138 -15.38 2.04 19.26
C ARG A 138 -14.64 0.80 18.82
N ASN A 139 -13.49 0.46 19.41
CA ASN A 139 -12.62 -0.65 18.98
C ASN A 139 -13.10 -2.03 19.44
N VAL A 140 -13.99 -2.12 20.43
CA VAL A 140 -14.53 -3.39 20.91
C VAL A 140 -15.20 -4.20 19.79
N PRO A 141 -16.16 -3.67 19.01
CA PRO A 141 -16.76 -4.43 17.91
C PRO A 141 -15.75 -4.90 16.86
N PHE A 142 -14.75 -4.06 16.55
CA PHE A 142 -13.70 -4.40 15.59
C PHE A 142 -12.81 -5.56 16.09
N THR A 143 -12.42 -5.52 17.37
CA THR A 143 -11.67 -6.61 18.00
C THR A 143 -12.47 -7.92 18.00
N ILE A 144 -13.78 -7.86 18.27
CA ILE A 144 -14.65 -9.04 18.22
C ILE A 144 -14.69 -9.63 16.79
N MET A 145 -14.86 -8.81 15.76
CA MET A 145 -14.78 -9.26 14.35
C MET A 145 -13.44 -9.95 14.06
N GLY A 146 -12.34 -9.36 14.54
CA GLY A 146 -11.00 -9.92 14.41
C GLY A 146 -10.85 -11.29 15.04
N VAL A 147 -11.29 -11.43 16.30
CA VAL A 147 -11.25 -12.70 17.04
C VAL A 147 -12.10 -13.78 16.36
N ILE A 148 -13.32 -13.43 15.93
CA ILE A 148 -14.20 -14.36 15.19
C ILE A 148 -13.48 -14.87 13.94
N LEU A 149 -12.95 -13.97 13.12
CA LEU A 149 -12.31 -14.33 11.85
C LEU A 149 -11.00 -15.10 12.03
N MET A 150 -10.25 -14.79 13.07
CA MET A 150 -9.09 -15.57 13.50
C MET A 150 -9.51 -17.02 13.82
N VAL A 151 -10.47 -17.21 14.73
CA VAL A 151 -10.93 -18.54 15.16
C VAL A 151 -11.52 -19.34 14.00
N LEU A 152 -12.33 -18.71 13.15
CA LEU A 152 -12.90 -19.36 11.97
C LEU A 152 -11.80 -19.78 11.00
N SER A 153 -10.88 -18.88 10.65
CA SER A 153 -9.82 -19.18 9.67
C SER A 153 -8.83 -20.24 10.17
N TYR A 154 -8.56 -20.30 11.48
CA TYR A 154 -7.64 -21.29 12.04
C TYR A 154 -8.12 -22.74 11.86
N LYS A 155 -9.43 -22.94 11.81
CA LYS A 155 -10.05 -24.28 11.68
C LYS A 155 -10.04 -24.82 10.24
N GLU A 156 -9.64 -24.02 9.27
CA GLU A 156 -9.68 -24.38 7.85
C GLU A 156 -8.32 -24.89 7.32
N ASN A 157 -8.12 -24.79 6.00
CA ASN A 157 -6.92 -25.23 5.30
C ASN A 157 -5.65 -24.42 5.64
N LYS A 158 -4.50 -24.89 5.14
CA LYS A 158 -3.17 -24.28 5.38
C LYS A 158 -3.10 -22.78 5.04
N LEU A 159 -3.82 -22.31 4.02
CA LEU A 159 -3.83 -20.90 3.66
C LEU A 159 -4.60 -20.06 4.68
N PHE A 160 -5.80 -20.50 5.07
CA PHE A 160 -6.59 -19.81 6.09
C PHE A 160 -5.94 -19.84 7.47
N LYS A 161 -5.22 -20.91 7.83
CA LYS A 161 -4.36 -20.92 9.03
C LYS A 161 -3.28 -19.83 8.99
N LYS A 162 -2.65 -19.61 7.83
CA LYS A 162 -1.71 -18.48 7.66
C LYS A 162 -2.42 -17.13 7.82
N PHE A 163 -3.60 -16.95 7.22
CA PHE A 163 -4.39 -15.73 7.41
C PHE A 163 -4.76 -15.50 8.88
N SER A 164 -5.16 -16.55 9.61
CA SER A 164 -5.42 -16.47 11.04
C SER A 164 -4.21 -15.95 11.82
N ILE A 165 -3.01 -16.47 11.55
CA ILE A 165 -1.78 -16.04 12.22
C ILE A 165 -1.47 -14.57 11.91
N LEU A 166 -1.66 -14.14 10.65
CA LEU A 166 -1.43 -12.75 10.25
C LEU A 166 -2.46 -11.79 10.88
N ILE A 167 -3.73 -12.18 10.96
CA ILE A 167 -4.77 -11.44 11.68
C ILE A 167 -4.39 -11.33 13.16
N PHE A 168 -4.00 -12.44 13.80
CA PHE A 168 -3.54 -12.45 15.19
C PHE A 168 -2.36 -11.49 15.41
N LEU A 169 -1.29 -11.61 14.61
CA LEU A 169 -0.11 -10.74 14.72
C LEU A 169 -0.49 -9.27 14.53
N SER A 170 -1.37 -8.98 13.57
CA SER A 170 -1.86 -7.63 13.36
C SER A 170 -2.56 -7.06 14.60
N PHE A 171 -3.47 -7.83 15.23
CA PHE A 171 -4.13 -7.40 16.47
C PHE A 171 -3.19 -7.30 17.66
N LEU A 172 -2.22 -8.22 17.76
CA LEU A 172 -1.19 -8.23 18.80
C LEU A 172 -0.38 -6.92 18.81
N PHE A 173 0.00 -6.42 17.63
CA PHE A 173 0.72 -5.15 17.51
C PHE A 173 -0.21 -3.93 17.52
N TYR A 174 -1.46 -4.08 17.11
CA TYR A 174 -2.45 -3.00 17.08
C TYR A 174 -2.92 -2.55 18.46
N LEU A 175 -3.25 -3.50 19.35
CA LEU A 175 -3.85 -3.17 20.65
C LEU A 175 -2.93 -2.28 21.52
N PRO A 176 -1.62 -2.56 21.66
CA PRO A 176 -0.72 -1.67 22.39
C PRO A 176 -0.67 -0.26 21.80
N VAL A 177 -0.63 -0.15 20.46
CA VAL A 177 -0.59 1.14 19.76
C VAL A 177 -1.83 1.96 20.08
N VAL A 178 -3.01 1.35 20.04
CA VAL A 178 -4.27 2.06 20.29
C VAL A 178 -4.38 2.57 21.71
N LEU A 179 -3.88 1.81 22.68
CA LEU A 179 -4.05 2.11 24.09
C LEU A 179 -2.95 3.03 24.65
N PHE A 180 -1.74 2.93 24.10
CA PHE A 180 -0.56 3.49 24.76
C PHE A 180 0.31 4.39 23.87
N ALA A 181 0.08 4.50 22.56
CA ALA A 181 0.96 5.30 21.69
C ALA A 181 0.97 6.79 22.03
N ASP A 182 -0.14 7.33 22.54
CA ASP A 182 -0.22 8.74 22.94
C ASP A 182 0.58 9.02 24.23
N LYS A 183 0.76 8.00 25.10
CA LYS A 183 1.55 8.12 26.35
C LYS A 183 3.02 7.72 26.17
N TYR A 184 3.28 6.73 25.32
CA TYR A 184 4.61 6.17 25.08
C TYR A 184 4.88 6.13 23.57
N PRO A 185 5.52 7.18 23.01
CA PRO A 185 5.72 7.31 21.56
C PRO A 185 6.41 6.10 20.90
N LEU A 186 7.32 5.42 21.61
CA LEU A 186 8.00 4.21 21.11
C LEU A 186 7.04 3.06 20.81
N VAL A 187 5.89 2.98 21.49
CA VAL A 187 4.87 1.96 21.20
C VAL A 187 4.26 2.17 19.81
N GLY A 188 4.28 3.41 19.30
CA GLY A 188 3.87 3.74 17.93
C GLY A 188 4.63 2.97 16.85
N MET A 189 5.86 2.51 17.12
CA MET A 189 6.65 1.72 16.17
C MET A 189 6.01 0.37 15.83
N PHE A 190 5.15 -0.18 16.70
CA PHE A 190 4.39 -1.41 16.41
C PHE A 190 3.39 -1.24 15.26
N MET A 191 3.16 -0.02 14.77
CA MET A 191 2.43 0.19 13.51
C MET A 191 3.12 -0.49 12.31
N LEU A 192 4.46 -0.51 12.25
CA LEU A 192 5.20 -1.13 11.15
C LEU A 192 4.93 -2.65 11.04
N PRO A 193 5.17 -3.48 12.08
CA PRO A 193 4.92 -4.92 11.99
C PRO A 193 3.44 -5.24 11.81
N LYS A 194 2.51 -4.43 12.34
CA LYS A 194 1.08 -4.54 12.02
C LYS A 194 0.82 -4.37 10.53
N THR A 195 1.37 -3.32 9.91
CA THR A 195 1.20 -3.04 8.48
C THR A 195 1.82 -4.14 7.62
N VAL A 196 2.99 -4.67 8.01
CA VAL A 196 3.58 -5.84 7.36
C VAL A 196 2.64 -7.05 7.40
N ALA A 197 1.96 -7.31 8.52
CA ALA A 197 1.02 -8.43 8.61
C ALA A 197 -0.15 -8.29 7.62
N TYR A 198 -0.70 -7.09 7.45
CA TYR A 198 -1.76 -6.84 6.45
C TYR A 198 -1.24 -6.91 5.01
N PHE A 199 -0.06 -6.37 4.74
CA PHE A 199 0.59 -6.52 3.44
C PHE A 199 0.81 -8.00 3.09
N LEU A 200 1.29 -8.79 4.04
CA LEU A 200 1.48 -10.23 3.86
C LEU A 200 0.15 -10.96 3.63
N LEU A 201 -0.93 -10.53 4.28
CA LEU A 201 -2.28 -11.04 4.00
C LEU A 201 -2.64 -10.78 2.54
N ALA A 202 -2.48 -9.55 2.05
CA ALA A 202 -2.68 -9.17 0.64
C ALA A 202 -1.81 -10.03 -0.30
N TYR A 203 -0.52 -10.16 0.00
CA TYR A 203 0.45 -10.92 -0.80
C TYR A 203 0.13 -12.41 -0.88
N PHE A 204 -0.19 -13.07 0.25
CA PHE A 204 -0.52 -14.50 0.23
C PHE A 204 -1.85 -14.78 -0.45
N GLY A 205 -2.82 -13.86 -0.38
CA GLY A 205 -4.04 -13.97 -1.19
C GLY A 205 -3.77 -13.78 -2.68
N TYR A 206 -2.91 -12.84 -3.08
CA TYR A 206 -2.47 -12.71 -4.47
C TYR A 206 -1.78 -14.00 -4.97
N LYS A 207 -0.86 -14.55 -4.18
CA LYS A 207 -0.11 -15.78 -4.52
C LYS A 207 -1.01 -17.02 -4.68
N LYS A 208 -2.20 -17.02 -4.08
CA LYS A 208 -3.20 -18.08 -4.29
C LYS A 208 -3.69 -18.12 -5.74
N TYR A 209 -3.87 -16.96 -6.36
CA TYR A 209 -4.48 -16.84 -7.69
C TYR A 209 -3.45 -16.67 -8.81
N LYS A 210 -2.21 -16.32 -8.49
CA LYS A 210 -1.13 -16.16 -9.47
C LYS A 210 0.16 -16.82 -9.01
N SER A 211 0.61 -17.83 -9.76
CA SER A 211 1.78 -18.66 -9.43
C SER A 211 3.02 -18.35 -10.27
N GLU A 212 2.84 -18.03 -11.56
CA GLU A 212 3.94 -17.92 -12.52
C GLU A 212 4.04 -16.53 -13.15
N PHE A 213 5.26 -16.18 -13.55
CA PHE A 213 5.54 -14.92 -14.25
C PHE A 213 5.14 -15.05 -15.71
N SER A 214 4.44 -14.05 -16.22
CA SER A 214 3.89 -14.00 -17.57
C SER A 214 4.04 -12.60 -18.18
N GLY A 215 3.81 -12.46 -19.49
CA GLY A 215 3.81 -11.15 -20.14
C GLY A 215 2.75 -10.23 -19.53
N MET A 216 1.66 -10.79 -19.02
CA MET A 216 0.63 -10.06 -18.31
C MET A 216 1.16 -9.34 -17.07
N ASP A 217 2.23 -9.83 -16.41
CA ASP A 217 2.84 -9.10 -15.29
C ASP A 217 3.41 -7.75 -15.68
N ILE A 218 3.96 -7.66 -16.90
CA ILE A 218 4.53 -6.43 -17.46
C ILE A 218 3.39 -5.50 -17.86
N LEU A 219 2.36 -6.02 -18.52
CA LEU A 219 1.18 -5.24 -18.90
C LEU A 219 0.41 -4.70 -17.66
N GLU A 220 0.24 -5.52 -16.64
CA GLU A 220 -0.34 -5.13 -15.35
C GLU A 220 0.50 -4.03 -14.70
N PHE A 221 1.83 -4.17 -14.69
CA PHE A 221 2.73 -3.14 -14.17
C PHE A 221 2.56 -1.82 -14.93
N SER A 222 2.52 -1.86 -16.27
CA SER A 222 2.28 -0.67 -17.09
C SER A 222 0.96 0.00 -16.80
N TYR A 223 -0.13 -0.77 -16.70
CA TYR A 223 -1.44 -0.23 -16.37
C TYR A 223 -1.47 0.40 -14.97
N ILE A 224 -0.81 -0.24 -13.99
CA ILE A 224 -0.72 0.29 -12.63
C ILE A 224 0.10 1.59 -12.61
N SER A 225 1.20 1.65 -13.36
CA SER A 225 1.99 2.88 -13.52
C SER A 225 1.20 4.00 -14.21
N LEU A 226 0.28 3.70 -15.13
CA LEU A 226 -0.63 4.69 -15.69
C LEU A 226 -1.50 5.31 -14.59
N ILE A 227 -2.13 4.47 -13.76
CA ILE A 227 -2.97 4.94 -12.64
C ILE A 227 -2.16 5.81 -11.68
N PHE A 228 -1.01 5.33 -11.21
CA PHE A 228 -0.18 6.09 -10.27
C PHE A 228 0.38 7.36 -10.89
N GLY A 229 0.79 7.35 -12.16
CA GLY A 229 1.28 8.53 -12.86
C GLY A 229 0.22 9.62 -12.99
N LEU A 230 -1.00 9.25 -13.37
CA LEU A 230 -2.12 10.21 -13.43
C LEU A 230 -2.48 10.75 -12.04
N ALA A 231 -2.56 9.88 -11.03
CA ALA A 231 -2.81 10.29 -9.66
C ALA A 231 -1.72 11.23 -9.11
N ALA A 232 -0.44 10.94 -9.41
CA ALA A 232 0.68 11.78 -9.01
C ALA A 232 0.63 13.17 -9.66
N GLY A 233 0.19 13.27 -10.93
CA GLY A 233 0.02 14.55 -11.61
C GLY A 233 -1.07 15.43 -10.98
N VAL A 234 -2.22 14.83 -10.64
CA VAL A 234 -3.29 15.52 -9.90
C VAL A 234 -2.81 15.92 -8.51
N PHE A 235 -2.16 15.00 -7.79
CA PHE A 235 -1.63 15.28 -6.46
C PHE A 235 -0.64 16.44 -6.48
N PHE A 236 0.34 16.44 -7.38
CA PHE A 236 1.30 17.54 -7.53
C PHE A 236 0.58 18.88 -7.69
N ARG A 237 -0.38 18.97 -8.62
CA ARG A 237 -1.10 20.21 -8.93
C ARG A 237 -1.90 20.74 -7.73
N GLU A 238 -2.68 19.89 -7.07
CA GLU A 238 -3.51 20.33 -5.94
C GLU A 238 -2.68 20.61 -4.69
N PHE A 239 -1.64 19.81 -4.45
CA PHE A 239 -0.77 19.93 -3.29
C PHE A 239 0.06 21.23 -3.33
N THR A 240 0.73 21.53 -4.44
CA THR A 240 1.51 22.77 -4.56
C THR A 240 0.61 24.00 -4.56
N LYS A 241 -0.58 23.93 -5.16
CA LYS A 241 -1.59 24.99 -5.09
C LYS A 241 -2.04 25.27 -3.66
N TYR A 242 -2.33 24.22 -2.87
CA TYR A 242 -2.75 24.36 -1.48
C TYR A 242 -1.67 25.04 -0.63
N PHE A 243 -0.40 24.68 -0.82
CA PHE A 243 0.74 25.27 -0.11
C PHE A 243 1.33 26.52 -0.77
N LYS A 244 0.72 27.02 -1.86
CA LYS A 244 1.19 28.19 -2.64
C LYS A 244 2.66 28.09 -3.08
N PHE A 245 3.10 26.88 -3.42
CA PHE A 245 4.47 26.59 -3.82
C PHE A 245 4.63 26.69 -5.34
N ASN A 246 5.53 27.56 -5.81
CA ASN A 246 5.73 27.84 -7.25
C ASN A 246 7.10 27.41 -7.79
N GLU A 247 7.98 26.88 -6.93
CA GLU A 247 9.33 26.47 -7.33
C GLU A 247 9.36 25.03 -7.88
N TYR A 248 10.54 24.59 -8.32
CA TYR A 248 10.75 23.21 -8.72
C TYR A 248 10.72 22.27 -7.51
N SER A 249 9.96 21.17 -7.63
CA SER A 249 10.03 20.05 -6.70
C SER A 249 10.07 18.72 -7.43
N MET A 250 10.55 17.67 -6.76
CA MET A 250 10.55 16.30 -7.30
C MET A 250 9.13 15.77 -7.55
N LEU A 251 8.08 16.35 -6.95
CA LEU A 251 6.69 16.02 -7.29
C LEU A 251 6.35 16.43 -8.73
N SER A 252 6.95 17.50 -9.26
CA SER A 252 6.67 18.00 -10.61
C SER A 252 7.08 17.01 -11.69
N VAL A 253 8.12 16.21 -11.44
CA VAL A 253 8.66 15.20 -12.36
C VAL A 253 8.23 13.77 -12.00
N LEU A 254 7.61 13.55 -10.85
CA LEU A 254 7.17 12.22 -10.41
C LEU A 254 6.19 11.56 -11.40
N HIS A 255 5.20 12.33 -11.86
CA HIS A 255 4.18 11.81 -12.78
C HIS A 255 4.79 11.44 -14.13
N THR A 256 5.68 12.27 -14.70
CA THR A 256 6.32 12.00 -15.99
C THR A 256 7.20 10.76 -15.95
N HIS A 257 8.01 10.58 -14.91
CA HIS A 257 8.84 9.38 -14.76
C HIS A 257 7.97 8.13 -14.60
N THR A 258 6.89 8.20 -13.83
CA THR A 258 5.97 7.08 -13.64
C THR A 258 5.26 6.70 -14.95
N LEU A 259 4.81 7.69 -15.74
CA LEU A 259 4.15 7.45 -17.03
C LEU A 259 5.11 6.96 -18.11
N VAL A 260 6.29 7.57 -18.24
CA VAL A 260 7.24 7.19 -19.30
C VAL A 260 7.93 5.87 -18.98
N LEU A 261 8.55 5.76 -17.80
CA LEU A 261 9.35 4.59 -17.43
C LEU A 261 8.52 3.42 -16.91
N GLY A 262 7.29 3.64 -16.45
CA GLY A 262 6.40 2.55 -16.01
C GLY A 262 5.40 2.14 -17.08
N PHE A 263 4.60 3.09 -17.56
CA PHE A 263 3.53 2.82 -18.51
C PHE A 263 4.03 2.66 -19.95
N ILE A 264 4.62 3.70 -20.55
CA ILE A 264 5.02 3.68 -21.97
C ILE A 264 6.10 2.62 -22.21
N LEU A 265 7.19 2.65 -21.44
CA LEU A 265 8.28 1.68 -21.59
C LEU A 265 7.82 0.25 -21.30
N GLY A 266 6.95 0.03 -20.32
CA GLY A 266 6.40 -1.29 -20.03
C GLY A 266 5.46 -1.81 -21.12
N MET A 267 4.66 -0.95 -21.74
CA MET A 267 3.88 -1.32 -22.92
C MET A 267 4.79 -1.75 -24.08
N ILE A 268 5.87 -1.01 -24.33
CA ILE A 268 6.86 -1.35 -25.36
C ILE A 268 7.50 -2.70 -25.07
N ILE A 269 8.00 -2.92 -23.84
CA ILE A 269 8.64 -4.19 -23.46
C ILE A 269 7.64 -5.35 -23.53
N PHE A 270 6.40 -5.16 -23.10
CA PHE A 270 5.34 -6.15 -23.23
C PHE A 270 5.11 -6.55 -24.69
N LEU A 271 5.00 -5.57 -25.60
CA LEU A 271 4.80 -5.82 -27.03
C LEU A 271 6.01 -6.51 -27.67
N LEU A 272 7.23 -6.11 -27.32
CA LEU A 272 8.47 -6.73 -27.80
C LEU A 272 8.60 -8.19 -27.34
N ILE A 273 8.31 -8.48 -26.07
CA ILE A 273 8.34 -9.87 -25.57
C ILE A 273 7.24 -10.69 -26.23
N SER A 274 6.05 -10.11 -26.41
CA SER A 274 4.92 -10.79 -27.05
C SER A 274 5.17 -11.10 -28.52
N SER A 275 5.89 -10.23 -29.25
CA SER A 275 6.19 -10.43 -30.67
C SER A 275 7.21 -11.54 -30.94
N LEU A 276 7.99 -11.95 -29.94
CA LEU A 276 8.90 -13.11 -30.05
C LEU A 276 8.14 -14.44 -30.22
N GLY A 277 6.84 -14.49 -29.92
CA GLY A 277 6.02 -15.71 -30.01
C GLY A 277 6.47 -16.85 -29.08
N LYS A 278 7.40 -16.59 -28.15
CA LYS A 278 7.94 -17.59 -27.22
C LYS A 278 6.95 -17.88 -26.10
N LYS A 279 6.70 -19.16 -25.83
CA LYS A 279 5.88 -19.60 -24.70
C LYS A 279 6.59 -19.46 -23.35
N ASP A 280 7.91 -19.70 -23.30
CA ASP A 280 8.70 -19.53 -22.09
C ASP A 280 9.44 -18.19 -22.08
N ILE A 281 9.09 -17.35 -21.11
CA ILE A 281 9.67 -16.04 -20.85
C ILE A 281 10.18 -15.92 -19.40
N SER A 282 10.33 -17.05 -18.70
CA SER A 282 10.75 -17.11 -17.30
C SER A 282 12.06 -16.38 -17.02
N LYS A 283 12.99 -16.38 -17.99
CA LYS A 283 14.26 -15.64 -17.92
C LYS A 283 14.10 -14.12 -17.76
N TYR A 284 12.98 -13.54 -18.18
CA TYR A 284 12.71 -12.10 -18.03
C TYR A 284 12.23 -11.73 -16.61
N LYS A 285 11.83 -12.71 -15.79
CA LYS A 285 11.26 -12.47 -14.45
C LYS A 285 12.20 -11.66 -13.56
N ILE A 286 13.47 -12.07 -13.46
CA ILE A 286 14.44 -11.44 -12.57
C ILE A 286 14.76 -10.00 -13.01
N PRO A 287 15.12 -9.72 -14.28
CA PRO A 287 15.41 -8.35 -14.69
C PRO A 287 14.19 -7.44 -14.64
N VAL A 288 13.00 -7.92 -15.01
CA VAL A 288 11.75 -7.15 -14.88
C VAL A 288 11.48 -6.81 -13.41
N ASN A 289 11.68 -7.74 -12.49
CA ASN A 289 11.49 -7.46 -11.06
C ASN A 289 12.50 -6.42 -10.53
N HIS A 290 13.75 -6.43 -10.99
CA HIS A 290 14.72 -5.38 -10.64
C HIS A 290 14.29 -4.02 -11.15
N TRP A 291 13.78 -3.95 -12.38
CA TRP A 291 13.24 -2.73 -12.94
C TRP A 291 12.03 -2.21 -12.17
N ILE A 292 11.05 -3.07 -11.87
CA ILE A 292 9.85 -2.71 -11.09
C ILE A 292 10.25 -2.23 -9.69
N PHE A 293 11.19 -2.92 -9.03
CA PHE A 293 11.68 -2.51 -7.72
C PHE A 293 12.43 -1.18 -7.76
N GLY A 294 13.32 -0.98 -8.74
CA GLY A 294 14.01 0.28 -8.96
C GLY A 294 13.03 1.43 -9.21
N MET A 295 11.99 1.20 -10.02
CA MET A 295 10.89 2.15 -10.22
C MET A 295 10.19 2.48 -8.90
N LEU A 296 9.72 1.47 -8.16
CA LEU A 296 9.05 1.64 -6.87
C LEU A 296 9.88 2.48 -5.89
N PHE A 297 11.18 2.19 -5.79
CA PHE A 297 12.06 2.90 -4.88
C PHE A 297 12.32 4.34 -5.35
N SER A 298 12.59 4.56 -6.64
CA SER A 298 12.81 5.90 -7.19
C SER A 298 11.58 6.80 -7.05
N ILE A 299 10.38 6.30 -7.38
CA ILE A 299 9.14 7.09 -7.20
C ILE A 299 8.85 7.39 -5.73
N THR A 300 9.20 6.46 -4.82
CA THR A 300 9.08 6.68 -3.38
C THR A 300 9.97 7.83 -2.93
N MET A 301 11.24 7.81 -3.33
CA MET A 301 12.18 8.87 -2.97
C MET A 301 11.79 10.22 -3.59
N MET A 302 11.31 10.25 -4.84
CA MET A 302 10.81 11.46 -5.48
C MET A 302 9.58 12.03 -4.76
N PHE A 303 8.64 11.18 -4.33
CA PHE A 303 7.45 11.60 -3.59
C PHE A 303 7.82 12.21 -2.24
N ILE A 304 8.67 11.54 -1.45
CA ILE A 304 9.09 12.03 -0.13
C ILE A 304 9.91 13.31 -0.26
N ARG A 305 10.92 13.31 -1.14
CA ARG A 305 11.76 14.50 -1.37
C ARG A 305 10.91 15.68 -1.86
N GLY A 306 9.95 15.42 -2.74
CA GLY A 306 9.08 16.45 -3.29
C GLY A 306 8.10 17.01 -2.25
N ILE A 307 7.52 16.19 -1.37
CA ILE A 307 6.76 16.69 -0.21
C ILE A 307 7.66 17.56 0.65
N TYR A 308 8.84 17.07 1.01
CA TYR A 308 9.79 17.81 1.85
C TYR A 308 10.20 19.16 1.26
N GLN A 309 10.39 19.24 -0.06
CA GLN A 309 10.67 20.51 -0.74
C GLN A 309 9.50 21.51 -0.65
N VAL A 310 8.26 21.03 -0.75
CA VAL A 310 7.07 21.89 -0.76
C VAL A 310 6.71 22.42 0.63
N ILE A 311 6.79 21.58 1.67
CA ILE A 311 6.29 21.93 3.02
C ILE A 311 7.38 22.03 4.09
N GLY A 312 8.60 21.61 3.80
CA GLY A 312 9.70 21.59 4.77
C GLY A 312 10.23 22.97 5.14
N ASN A 313 9.81 24.04 4.45
CA ASN A 313 10.17 25.44 4.75
C ASN A 313 11.69 25.70 4.81
N GLY A 314 12.50 24.93 4.06
CA GLY A 314 13.96 25.04 4.09
C GLY A 314 14.63 24.48 5.35
N ALA A 315 13.89 23.88 6.29
CA ALA A 315 14.45 23.27 7.48
C ALA A 315 15.33 22.07 7.11
N GLU A 316 16.54 21.98 7.66
CA GLU A 316 17.49 20.87 7.41
C GLU A 316 17.20 19.65 8.30
N LEU A 317 15.98 19.10 8.22
CA LEU A 317 15.53 17.93 9.00
C LEU A 317 16.35 16.65 8.72
N PHE A 318 16.92 16.56 7.52
CA PHE A 318 17.68 15.39 7.08
C PHE A 318 18.88 15.79 6.25
N ASN A 319 19.95 14.99 6.33
CA ASN A 319 21.14 15.18 5.53
C ASN A 319 20.83 15.01 4.02
N ASN A 320 21.16 16.02 3.20
CA ASN A 320 20.95 15.99 1.75
C ASN A 320 21.74 14.87 1.04
N ALA A 321 22.95 14.56 1.50
CA ALA A 321 23.76 13.47 0.94
C ALA A 321 23.08 12.11 1.18
N MET A 322 22.39 11.93 2.30
CA MET A 322 21.62 10.72 2.58
C MET A 322 20.43 10.57 1.62
N PHE A 323 19.69 11.65 1.34
CA PHE A 323 18.62 11.64 0.34
C PHE A 323 19.14 11.24 -1.05
N SER A 324 20.23 11.85 -1.50
CA SER A 324 20.85 11.55 -2.80
C SER A 324 21.38 10.11 -2.86
N GLY A 325 22.04 9.63 -1.79
CA GLY A 325 22.55 8.27 -1.70
C GLY A 325 21.45 7.22 -1.77
N LEU A 326 20.36 7.41 -1.00
CA LEU A 326 19.19 6.52 -1.04
C LEU A 326 18.57 6.54 -2.44
N ALA A 327 18.29 7.71 -3.01
CA ALA A 327 17.72 7.83 -4.37
C ALA A 327 18.59 7.13 -5.43
N GLY A 328 19.92 7.18 -5.29
CA GLY A 328 20.86 6.46 -6.14
C GLY A 328 20.65 4.94 -6.18
N LEU A 329 20.23 4.32 -5.08
CA LEU A 329 19.94 2.87 -5.04
C LEU A 329 18.79 2.48 -5.98
N GLY A 330 17.74 3.30 -6.02
CA GLY A 330 16.63 3.12 -6.95
C GLY A 330 17.08 3.21 -8.41
N HIS A 331 17.91 4.21 -8.73
CA HIS A 331 18.49 4.37 -10.07
C HIS A 331 19.38 3.20 -10.49
N ILE A 332 20.21 2.67 -9.59
CA ILE A 332 21.06 1.51 -9.87
C ILE A 332 20.20 0.28 -10.17
N ALA A 333 19.22 -0.04 -9.31
CA ALA A 333 18.33 -1.17 -9.51
C ALA A 333 17.52 -1.05 -10.82
N LEU A 334 17.02 0.15 -11.11
CA LEU A 334 16.33 0.47 -12.35
C LEU A 334 17.21 0.21 -13.58
N SER A 335 18.44 0.75 -13.57
CA SER A 335 19.40 0.62 -14.67
C SER A 335 19.78 -0.82 -14.93
N VAL A 336 20.09 -1.58 -13.88
CA VAL A 336 20.41 -3.01 -13.97
C VAL A 336 19.24 -3.79 -14.57
N GLY A 337 18.02 -3.57 -14.08
CA GLY A 337 16.83 -4.26 -14.58
C GLY A 337 16.53 -3.98 -16.04
N LEU A 338 16.65 -2.72 -16.47
CA LEU A 338 16.40 -2.30 -17.86
C LEU A 338 17.46 -2.80 -18.83
N ILE A 339 18.74 -2.60 -18.52
CA ILE A 339 19.85 -3.05 -19.39
C ILE A 339 19.78 -4.56 -19.55
N TRP A 340 19.59 -5.31 -18.45
CA TRP A 340 19.48 -6.76 -18.51
C TRP A 340 18.27 -7.23 -19.33
N SER A 341 17.10 -6.61 -19.15
CA SER A 341 15.92 -6.89 -19.98
C SER A 341 16.20 -6.69 -21.48
N MET A 342 16.89 -5.60 -21.83
CA MET A 342 17.26 -5.29 -23.22
C MET A 342 18.27 -6.29 -23.80
N LEU A 343 19.30 -6.69 -23.04
CA LEU A 343 20.26 -7.69 -23.49
C LEU A 343 19.60 -9.03 -23.83
N LEU A 344 18.64 -9.46 -23.00
CA LEU A 344 17.85 -10.67 -23.26
C LEU A 344 16.98 -10.55 -24.52
N LEU A 345 16.33 -9.39 -24.71
CA LEU A 345 15.53 -9.10 -25.91
C LEU A 345 16.38 -9.13 -27.18
N ILE A 346 17.53 -8.45 -27.18
CA ILE A 346 18.45 -8.42 -28.32
C ILE A 346 18.91 -9.83 -28.69
N SER A 347 19.30 -10.63 -27.68
CA SER A 347 19.69 -12.02 -27.89
C SER A 347 18.56 -12.85 -28.51
N ASP A 348 17.33 -12.69 -28.02
CA ASP A 348 16.19 -13.43 -28.55
C ASP A 348 15.80 -13.04 -29.98
N PHE A 349 15.81 -11.74 -30.31
CA PHE A 349 15.51 -11.29 -31.67
C PHE A 349 16.54 -11.74 -32.69
N ARG A 350 17.83 -11.83 -32.31
CA ARG A 350 18.87 -12.41 -33.18
C ARG A 350 18.57 -13.87 -33.50
N ILE A 351 18.26 -14.67 -32.47
CA ILE A 351 17.91 -16.09 -32.64
C ILE A 351 16.67 -16.28 -33.53
N VAL A 352 15.69 -15.38 -33.45
CA VAL A 352 14.48 -15.44 -34.30
C VAL A 352 14.79 -15.02 -35.74
N LYS A 353 15.69 -14.05 -35.96
CA LYS A 353 16.08 -13.60 -37.29
C LYS A 353 16.95 -14.61 -38.04
N ASP A 354 17.74 -15.39 -37.31
CA ASP A 354 18.62 -16.43 -37.87
C ASP A 354 17.88 -17.76 -38.14
N LYS A 355 16.56 -17.81 -37.92
CA LYS A 355 15.65 -18.92 -38.27
C LYS A 355 14.70 -18.50 -39.37
#